data_AF-A0A0F5P790-F1
#
_entry.id   AF-A0A0F5P790-F1
#
_cell.length_a   1.000
_cell.length_b   1.000
_cell.length_c   1.000
_cell.angle_alpha   90.00
_cell.angle_beta   90.00
_cell.angle_gamma   90.00
#
_symmetry.space_group_name_H-M   'P 1'
#
loop_
_entity.id
_entity.type
_entity.pdbx_description
1 polymer ?
#
loop_
_entity_poly.entity_id
_entity_poly.type
_entity_poly.pdbx_seq_one_letter_code
_entity_poly.pdbx_strand_id
1 'polypeptide(L)'
;MTEQTKGALPGVARRPFLPPIHLLRGLAISMVVCAHCWPSMPWTPGELKMFPIFFRHITTTLVFVSGFLFQYTGLRYSYRQCTTTNLKRLIIPYILYSIPIMLIIFFVKRRADVWPWLYELPDYQQIIAFLITGKHMVHFWYIPVAMLLVILSFAFKLIDRYNLYYIFLPLSTAVALILGRDSLYGLYAPIGKLIFV
;
A
#
# COMPACT_ATOMS: atom_id res chain seq x y z
N MET A 1 -5.41 -1.57 32.11
CA MET A 1 -5.83 -2.57 31.10
C MET A 1 -7.35 -2.55 30.99
N THR A 2 -7.95 -1.54 30.37
CA THR A 2 -9.42 -1.37 30.44
C THR A 2 -9.91 -0.50 29.28
N GLU A 3 -9.94 -1.03 28.05
CA GLU A 3 -10.75 -0.45 26.95
C GLU A 3 -10.88 -1.38 25.70
N GLN A 4 -10.95 -2.70 25.87
CA GLN A 4 -10.99 -3.63 24.71
C GLN A 4 -12.21 -4.57 24.67
N THR A 5 -13.32 -4.19 25.29
CA THR A 5 -14.51 -5.06 25.43
C THR A 5 -15.67 -4.74 24.48
N LYS A 6 -15.57 -3.78 23.56
CA LYS A 6 -16.75 -3.31 22.79
C LYS A 6 -16.94 -3.87 21.36
N GLY A 7 -16.20 -4.90 20.93
CA GLY A 7 -16.21 -5.31 19.50
C GLY A 7 -16.46 -6.77 19.15
N ALA A 8 -16.46 -7.70 20.10
CA ALA A 8 -16.57 -9.13 19.77
C ALA A 8 -18.04 -9.58 19.71
N LEU A 9 -18.42 -10.27 18.63
CA LEU A 9 -19.69 -11.01 18.58
C LEU A 9 -19.71 -12.05 19.73
N PRO A 10 -20.84 -12.22 20.44
CA PRO A 10 -20.94 -13.19 21.52
C PRO A 10 -20.63 -14.60 21.00
N GLY A 11 -19.72 -15.31 21.67
CA GLY A 11 -19.34 -16.70 21.36
C GLY A 11 -18.06 -16.92 20.55
N VAL A 12 -17.36 -15.87 20.09
CA VAL A 12 -16.10 -16.04 19.32
C VAL A 12 -14.88 -16.02 20.23
N ALA A 13 -14.27 -17.20 20.46
CA ALA A 13 -13.03 -17.33 21.24
C ALA A 13 -11.91 -16.43 20.69
N ARG A 14 -11.17 -15.73 21.57
CA ARG A 14 -10.02 -14.90 21.18
C ARG A 14 -8.90 -15.79 20.65
N ARG A 15 -8.24 -15.31 19.58
CA ARG A 15 -7.14 -15.99 18.90
C ARG A 15 -5.89 -15.51 19.64
N PRO A 16 -4.93 -16.41 19.92
CA PRO A 16 -3.76 -16.02 20.69
C PRO A 16 -3.02 -14.85 20.02
N PHE A 17 -2.42 -14.00 20.82
CA PHE A 17 -1.48 -13.02 20.29
C PHE A 17 -0.31 -13.79 19.66
N LEU A 18 0.17 -13.32 18.51
CA LEU A 18 1.29 -13.94 17.78
C LEU A 18 2.51 -13.00 17.82
N PRO A 19 3.34 -13.04 18.88
CA PRO A 19 4.48 -12.14 19.02
C PRO A 19 5.39 -12.09 17.79
N PRO A 20 5.77 -13.22 17.14
CA PRO A 20 6.65 -13.18 15.97
C PRO A 20 6.07 -12.37 14.81
N ILE A 21 4.76 -12.45 14.58
CA ILE A 21 4.08 -11.73 13.50
C ILE A 21 4.01 -10.23 13.80
N HIS A 22 3.79 -9.86 15.06
CA HIS A 22 3.79 -8.45 15.47
C HIS A 22 5.19 -7.85 15.43
N LEU A 23 6.22 -8.62 15.79
CA LEU A 23 7.62 -8.22 15.63
C LEU A 23 7.97 -8.04 14.15
N LEU A 24 7.57 -8.98 13.30
CA LEU A 24 7.78 -8.89 11.85
C LEU A 24 7.06 -7.67 11.25
N ARG A 25 5.87 -7.32 11.73
CA ARG A 25 5.17 -6.08 11.35
C ARG A 25 5.99 -4.84 11.74
N GLY A 26 6.50 -4.81 12.97
CA GLY A 26 7.34 -3.71 13.46
C GLY A 26 8.59 -3.56 12.59
N LEU A 27 9.29 -4.67 12.33
CA LEU A 27 10.47 -4.71 11.47
C LEU A 27 10.15 -4.20 10.06
N ALA A 28 9.07 -4.68 9.44
CA ALA A 28 8.67 -4.25 8.11
C ALA A 28 8.40 -2.74 8.03
N ILE A 29 7.71 -2.17 9.03
CA ILE A 29 7.46 -0.72 9.10
C ILE A 29 8.76 0.06 9.27
N SER A 30 9.62 -0.33 10.21
CA SER A 30 10.91 0.32 10.43
C SER A 30 11.78 0.28 9.18
N MET A 31 11.81 -0.86 8.52
CA MET A 31 12.55 -1.02 7.28
C MET A 31 11.99 -0.07 6.18
N VAL A 32 10.67 0.08 6.04
CA VAL A 32 10.07 1.04 5.07
C VAL A 32 10.52 2.47 5.35
N VAL A 33 10.58 2.87 6.62
CA VAL A 33 11.12 4.18 7.00
C VAL A 33 12.58 4.30 6.56
N CYS A 34 13.42 3.29 6.86
CA CYS A 34 14.81 3.27 6.40
C CYS A 34 14.93 3.37 4.87
N ALA A 35 14.08 2.66 4.12
CA ALA A 35 14.04 2.67 2.65
C ALA A 35 13.82 4.07 2.05
N HIS A 36 13.19 4.97 2.81
CA HIS A 36 12.92 6.35 2.40
C HIS A 36 13.87 7.38 2.99
N CYS A 37 14.61 7.04 4.05
CA CYS A 37 15.63 7.92 4.63
C CYS A 37 17.00 7.74 3.97
N TRP A 38 17.38 6.51 3.59
CA TRP A 38 18.74 6.24 3.10
C TRP A 38 19.14 7.03 1.83
N PRO A 39 18.28 7.31 0.83
CA PRO A 39 18.72 8.02 -0.37
C PRO A 39 19.17 9.46 -0.11
N SER A 40 18.82 10.02 1.05
CA SER A 40 19.13 11.40 1.45
C SER A 40 20.37 11.50 2.35
N MET A 41 21.09 10.40 2.59
CA MET A 41 22.27 10.37 3.45
C MET A 41 23.56 10.24 2.62
N PRO A 42 24.71 10.76 3.12
CA PRO A 42 25.98 10.69 2.42
C PRO A 42 26.61 9.29 2.56
N TRP A 43 26.41 8.44 1.56
CA TRP A 43 26.94 7.07 1.54
C TRP A 43 28.12 6.89 0.58
N THR A 44 28.95 5.90 0.87
CA THR A 44 30.02 5.45 -0.02
C THR A 44 29.46 4.72 -1.26
N PRO A 45 30.23 4.64 -2.36
CA PRO A 45 29.79 3.91 -3.55
C PRO A 45 29.49 2.41 -3.32
N GLY A 46 30.18 1.78 -2.37
CA GLY A 46 29.92 0.38 -1.99
C GLY A 46 28.57 0.21 -1.31
N GLU A 47 28.26 1.09 -0.36
CA GLU A 47 26.99 1.10 0.36
C GLU A 47 25.81 1.37 -0.58
N LEU A 48 25.95 2.31 -1.52
CA LEU A 48 24.92 2.61 -2.54
C LEU A 48 24.56 1.41 -3.41
N LYS A 49 25.50 0.49 -3.66
CA LYS A 49 25.23 -0.76 -4.39
C LYS A 49 24.52 -1.80 -3.53
N MET A 50 24.73 -1.75 -2.21
CA MET A 50 24.22 -2.74 -1.27
C MET A 50 22.79 -2.42 -0.80
N PHE A 51 22.47 -1.15 -0.51
CA PHE A 51 21.16 -0.78 0.03
C PHE A 51 19.94 -1.19 -0.82
N PRO A 52 19.98 -1.10 -2.17
CA PRO A 52 18.88 -1.60 -2.99
C PRO A 52 18.56 -3.07 -2.73
N ILE A 53 19.56 -3.91 -2.42
CA ILE A 53 19.37 -5.35 -2.13
C ILE A 53 18.49 -5.54 -0.89
N PHE A 54 18.67 -4.71 0.13
CA PHE A 54 17.90 -4.77 1.38
C PHE A 54 16.49 -4.19 1.26
N PHE A 55 16.33 -3.10 0.51
CA PHE A 55 15.08 -2.34 0.52
C PHE A 55 14.13 -2.63 -0.66
N ARG A 56 14.58 -3.27 -1.74
CA ARG A 56 13.77 -3.44 -2.97
C ARG A 56 12.48 -4.25 -2.76
N HIS A 57 12.48 -5.23 -1.85
CA HIS A 57 11.37 -6.18 -1.68
C HIS A 57 10.55 -5.95 -0.40
N ILE A 58 10.75 -4.81 0.24
CA ILE A 58 10.23 -4.49 1.56
C ILE A 58 8.70 -4.39 1.62
N THR A 59 8.12 -3.86 0.54
CA THR A 59 6.67 -3.74 0.36
C THR A 59 6.02 -5.12 0.31
N THR A 60 6.69 -6.13 -0.25
CA THR A 60 6.20 -7.52 -0.27
C THR A 60 6.06 -8.05 1.15
N THR A 61 7.07 -7.85 2.00
CA THR A 61 7.01 -8.24 3.42
C THR A 61 5.89 -7.50 4.15
N LEU A 62 5.75 -6.18 3.93
CA LEU A 62 4.69 -5.38 4.57
C LEU A 62 3.28 -5.86 4.16
N VAL A 63 3.07 -6.09 2.86
CA VAL A 63 1.78 -6.57 2.32
C VAL A 63 1.47 -7.98 2.83
N PHE A 64 2.48 -8.86 2.87
CA PHE A 64 2.34 -10.22 3.40
C PHE A 64 1.87 -10.21 4.86
N VAL A 65 2.56 -9.48 5.73
CA VAL A 65 2.21 -9.40 7.16
C VAL A 65 0.82 -8.78 7.37
N SER A 66 0.49 -7.75 6.58
CA SER A 66 -0.82 -7.09 6.62
C SER A 66 -1.93 -8.04 6.20
N GLY A 67 -1.75 -8.79 5.11
CA GLY A 67 -2.68 -9.80 4.63
C GLY A 67 -2.86 -10.96 5.62
N PHE A 68 -1.76 -11.46 6.19
CA PHE A 68 -1.80 -12.49 7.22
C PHE A 68 -2.61 -12.03 8.44
N LEU A 69 -2.33 -10.83 8.96
CA LEU A 69 -3.06 -10.28 10.10
C LEU A 69 -4.53 -10.01 9.76
N PHE A 70 -4.82 -9.58 8.53
CA PHE A 70 -6.18 -9.42 8.05
C PHE A 70 -6.95 -10.75 8.06
N GLN A 71 -6.36 -11.84 7.55
CA GLN A 71 -7.00 -13.16 7.58
C GLN A 71 -7.11 -13.70 9.01
N TYR A 72 -6.08 -13.50 9.84
CA TYR A 72 -6.04 -13.98 11.21
C TYR A 72 -7.09 -13.30 12.12
N THR A 73 -7.33 -12.00 11.93
CA THR A 73 -8.20 -11.19 12.81
C THR A 73 -9.55 -10.84 12.17
N GLY A 74 -9.60 -10.70 10.85
CA GLY A 74 -10.74 -10.19 10.08
C GLY A 74 -11.90 -11.16 9.87
N LEU A 75 -11.70 -12.45 10.17
CA LEU A 75 -12.77 -13.46 10.20
C LEU A 75 -13.82 -13.19 11.30
N ARG A 76 -13.53 -12.34 12.28
CA ARG A 76 -14.42 -12.05 13.41
C ARG A 76 -15.44 -10.94 13.19
N TYR A 77 -15.14 -10.04 12.26
CA TYR A 77 -15.96 -8.85 12.04
C TYR A 77 -16.79 -9.01 10.78
N SER A 78 -17.99 -8.41 10.79
CA SER A 78 -18.74 -8.26 9.54
C SER A 78 -17.87 -7.51 8.52
N TYR A 79 -17.95 -7.91 7.26
CA TYR A 79 -17.17 -7.27 6.18
C TYR A 79 -17.32 -5.74 6.23
N ARG A 80 -18.56 -5.25 6.35
CA ARG A 80 -18.87 -3.82 6.44
C ARG A 80 -18.13 -3.13 7.58
N GLN A 81 -18.10 -3.71 8.77
CA GLN A 81 -17.43 -3.09 9.92
C GLN A 81 -15.91 -3.07 9.74
N CYS A 82 -15.33 -4.17 9.24
CA CYS A 82 -13.89 -4.26 8.99
C CYS A 82 -13.46 -3.24 7.93
N THR A 83 -14.12 -3.22 6.78
CA THR A 83 -13.77 -2.35 5.65
C THR A 83 -13.94 -0.88 5.99
N THR A 84 -15.07 -0.48 6.59
CA THR A 84 -15.32 0.93 6.95
C THR A 84 -14.33 1.45 8.00
N THR A 85 -14.00 0.64 9.01
CA THR A 85 -13.06 1.04 10.06
C THR A 85 -11.65 1.20 9.50
N ASN A 86 -11.19 0.25 8.69
CA ASN A 86 -9.86 0.31 8.09
C ASN A 86 -9.75 1.42 7.04
N LEU A 87 -10.76 1.60 6.19
CA LEU A 87 -10.77 2.70 5.22
C LEU A 87 -10.76 4.07 5.90
N LYS A 88 -11.56 4.30 6.95
CA LYS A 88 -11.53 5.57 7.69
C LYS A 88 -10.13 5.87 8.26
N ARG A 89 -9.46 4.85 8.81
CA ARG A 89 -8.09 4.98 9.34
C ARG A 89 -7.05 5.32 8.28
N LEU A 90 -7.31 4.99 7.01
CA LEU A 90 -6.44 5.34 5.87
C LEU A 90 -6.80 6.70 5.27
N ILE A 91 -8.09 6.92 4.96
CA ILE A 91 -8.59 8.10 4.25
C ILE A 91 -8.42 9.38 5.07
N ILE A 92 -8.74 9.35 6.37
CA ILE A 92 -8.70 10.55 7.21
C ILE A 92 -7.30 11.18 7.25
N PRO A 93 -6.24 10.46 7.67
CA PRO A 93 -4.90 11.04 7.67
C PRO A 93 -4.43 11.36 6.24
N TYR A 94 -4.78 10.54 5.25
CA TYR A 94 -4.41 10.78 3.86
C TYR A 94 -4.88 12.14 3.38
N ILE A 95 -6.19 12.41 3.45
CA ILE A 95 -6.77 13.69 3.01
C ILE A 95 -6.22 14.85 3.84
N LEU A 96 -6.09 14.67 5.16
CA LEU A 96 -5.58 15.71 6.05
C LEU A 96 -4.17 16.18 5.64
N TYR A 97 -3.26 15.25 5.32
CA TYR A 97 -1.91 15.59 4.88
C TYR A 97 -1.85 15.97 3.39
N SER A 98 -2.74 15.45 2.55
CA SER A 98 -2.80 15.84 1.13
C SER A 98 -3.11 17.33 0.97
N ILE A 99 -4.00 17.91 1.78
CA ILE A 99 -4.42 19.32 1.64
C ILE A 99 -3.23 20.29 1.62
N PRO A 100 -2.35 20.36 2.65
CA PRO A 100 -1.21 21.29 2.63
C PRO A 100 -0.22 20.99 1.51
N ILE A 101 -0.06 19.71 1.13
CA ILE A 101 0.82 19.32 0.01
C ILE A 101 0.27 19.85 -1.32
N MET A 102 -1.05 19.75 -1.55
CA MET A 102 -1.66 20.32 -2.75
C MET A 102 -1.43 21.82 -2.81
N LEU A 103 -1.63 22.55 -1.70
CA LEU A 103 -1.37 23.99 -1.68
C LEU A 103 0.08 24.30 -2.09
N ILE A 104 1.05 23.55 -1.62
CA ILE A 104 2.46 23.71 -2.03
C ILE A 104 2.64 23.42 -3.54
N ILE A 105 2.02 22.37 -4.06
CA ILE A 105 2.14 22.00 -5.48
C ILE A 105 1.56 23.08 -6.41
N PHE A 106 0.38 23.61 -6.06
CA PHE A 106 -0.33 24.59 -6.89
C PHE A 106 0.25 26.01 -6.76
N PHE A 107 0.73 26.41 -5.57
CA PHE A 107 1.14 27.80 -5.31
C PHE A 107 2.65 28.02 -5.18
N VAL A 108 3.44 26.98 -4.91
CA VAL A 108 4.89 27.14 -4.62
C VAL A 108 5.74 26.46 -5.68
N LYS A 109 5.58 25.15 -5.86
CA LYS A 109 6.43 24.36 -6.77
C LYS A 109 5.72 23.13 -7.30
N ARG A 110 5.57 23.07 -8.61
CA ARG A 110 5.09 21.88 -9.33
C ARG A 110 6.07 20.72 -9.16
N ARG A 111 5.51 19.50 -9.05
CA ARG A 111 6.26 18.24 -9.04
C ARG A 111 6.75 17.92 -10.45
N ALA A 112 8.01 17.56 -10.58
CA ALA A 112 8.63 17.16 -11.86
C ALA A 112 8.49 15.66 -12.14
N ASP A 113 8.18 14.84 -11.13
CA ASP A 113 8.08 13.38 -11.17
C ASP A 113 6.66 12.87 -11.50
N VAL A 114 5.89 13.66 -12.25
CA VAL A 114 4.51 13.37 -12.68
C VAL A 114 4.30 13.75 -14.13
N TRP A 115 3.24 13.22 -14.74
CA TRP A 115 2.92 13.44 -16.14
C TRP A 115 2.85 14.94 -16.49
N PRO A 116 3.55 15.39 -17.55
CA PRO A 116 3.45 16.77 -18.00
C PRO A 116 2.01 17.20 -18.34
N TRP A 117 1.27 16.31 -19.02
CA TRP A 117 -0.13 16.53 -19.41
C TRP A 117 -1.08 16.69 -18.21
N LEU A 118 -0.70 16.21 -17.02
CA LEU A 118 -1.52 16.39 -15.83
C LEU A 118 -1.74 17.87 -15.55
N TYR A 119 -0.70 18.69 -15.69
CA TYR A 119 -0.78 20.13 -15.44
C TYR A 119 -1.52 20.92 -16.51
N GLU A 120 -1.90 20.28 -17.62
CA GLU A 120 -2.75 20.88 -18.66
C GLU A 120 -4.24 20.70 -18.34
N LEU A 121 -4.59 19.80 -17.41
CA LEU A 121 -5.97 19.59 -16.98
C LEU A 121 -6.45 20.70 -16.04
N PRO A 122 -7.78 20.91 -15.91
CA PRO A 122 -8.33 21.77 -14.88
C PRO A 122 -7.90 21.35 -13.46
N ASP A 123 -7.76 22.33 -12.55
CA ASP A 123 -7.24 22.10 -11.20
C ASP A 123 -7.97 20.98 -10.42
N TYR A 124 -9.29 20.88 -10.56
CA TYR A 124 -10.06 19.83 -9.89
C TYR A 124 -9.69 18.42 -10.41
N GLN A 125 -9.43 18.27 -11.71
CA GLN A 125 -9.01 17.00 -12.29
C GLN A 125 -7.59 16.63 -11.84
N GLN A 126 -6.70 17.63 -11.74
CA GLN A 126 -5.37 17.45 -11.17
C GLN A 126 -5.45 16.94 -9.74
N ILE A 127 -6.26 17.58 -8.89
CA ILE A 127 -6.46 17.18 -7.49
C ILE A 127 -6.96 15.73 -7.42
N ILE A 128 -7.99 15.38 -8.20
CA ILE A 128 -8.55 14.03 -8.23
C ILE A 128 -7.47 13.02 -8.65
N ALA A 129 -6.74 13.29 -9.73
CA ALA A 129 -5.68 12.42 -10.21
C ALA A 129 -4.57 12.25 -9.16
N PHE A 130 -4.15 13.32 -8.49
CA PHE A 130 -3.16 13.25 -7.43
C PHE A 130 -3.65 12.45 -6.20
N LEU A 131 -4.95 12.52 -5.87
CA LEU A 131 -5.53 11.76 -4.77
C LEU A 131 -5.76 10.29 -5.11
N ILE A 132 -6.09 9.96 -6.35
CA ILE A 132 -6.26 8.57 -6.80
C ILE A 132 -4.91 7.87 -6.92
N THR A 133 -3.91 8.55 -7.47
CA THR A 133 -2.58 7.97 -7.70
C THR A 133 -1.67 8.06 -6.47
N GLY A 134 -1.94 8.98 -5.54
CA GLY A 134 -1.04 9.31 -4.44
C GLY A 134 0.24 10.03 -4.90
N LYS A 135 0.32 10.47 -6.17
CA LYS A 135 1.49 11.10 -6.78
C LYS A 135 1.70 12.56 -6.38
N HIS A 136 0.95 13.10 -5.43
CA HIS A 136 1.29 14.39 -4.84
C HIS A 136 2.47 14.29 -3.86
N MET A 137 2.77 13.10 -3.33
CA MET A 137 3.97 12.86 -2.52
C MET A 137 4.57 11.48 -2.80
N VAL A 138 5.90 11.37 -2.94
CA VAL A 138 6.59 10.11 -3.29
C VAL A 138 6.19 8.94 -2.39
N HIS A 139 5.91 9.19 -1.11
CA HIS A 139 5.61 8.17 -0.11
C HIS A 139 4.12 7.76 -0.08
N PHE A 140 3.24 8.55 -0.69
CA PHE A 140 1.79 8.43 -0.49
C PHE A 140 1.12 7.49 -1.50
N TRP A 141 1.81 7.11 -2.58
CA TRP A 141 1.34 6.15 -3.59
C TRP A 141 0.84 4.82 -2.98
N TYR A 142 1.40 4.40 -1.84
CA TYR A 142 1.01 3.16 -1.18
C TYR A 142 -0.39 3.25 -0.53
N ILE A 143 -0.86 4.44 -0.15
CA ILE A 143 -2.14 4.60 0.55
C ILE A 143 -3.32 4.24 -0.38
N PRO A 144 -3.43 4.74 -1.62
CA PRO A 144 -4.42 4.26 -2.59
C PRO A 144 -4.40 2.75 -2.79
N VAL A 145 -3.20 2.15 -2.89
CA VAL A 145 -3.06 0.70 -3.01
C VAL A 145 -3.60 -0.01 -1.76
N ALA A 146 -3.28 0.47 -0.56
CA ALA A 146 -3.79 -0.09 0.69
C ALA A 146 -5.33 0.02 0.79
N MET A 147 -5.91 1.15 0.37
CA MET A 147 -7.36 1.32 0.31
C MET A 147 -7.99 0.31 -0.66
N LEU A 148 -7.40 0.13 -1.84
CA LEU A 148 -7.85 -0.86 -2.82
C LEU A 148 -7.80 -2.28 -2.24
N LEU A 149 -6.72 -2.65 -1.54
CA LEU A 149 -6.61 -3.96 -0.88
C LEU A 149 -7.66 -4.16 0.21
N VAL A 150 -7.98 -3.13 0.98
CA VAL A 150 -9.06 -3.18 1.98
C VAL A 150 -10.42 -3.35 1.31
N ILE A 151 -10.67 -2.70 0.18
CA ILE A 151 -11.92 -2.88 -0.59
C ILE A 151 -12.00 -4.31 -1.17
N LEU A 152 -10.90 -4.76 -1.81
CA LEU A 152 -10.75 -6.11 -2.39
C LEU A 152 -10.76 -7.23 -1.35
N SER A 153 -10.70 -6.91 -0.06
CA SER A 153 -10.80 -7.91 0.99
C SER A 153 -12.09 -8.75 0.93
N PHE A 154 -13.15 -8.24 0.28
CA PHE A 154 -14.33 -9.05 -0.03
C PHE A 154 -14.01 -10.18 -1.02
N ALA A 155 -13.30 -9.85 -2.10
CA ALA A 155 -12.88 -10.84 -3.09
C ALA A 155 -11.97 -11.89 -2.46
N PHE A 156 -11.09 -11.49 -1.54
CA PHE A 156 -10.25 -12.45 -0.79
C PHE A 156 -11.08 -13.41 0.07
N LYS A 157 -12.18 -12.95 0.68
CA LYS A 157 -13.12 -13.85 1.38
C LYS A 157 -13.83 -14.82 0.43
N LEU A 158 -14.17 -14.40 -0.79
CA LEU A 158 -14.75 -15.29 -1.79
C LEU A 158 -13.75 -16.37 -2.24
N ILE A 159 -12.50 -15.99 -2.47
CA ILE A 159 -11.42 -16.93 -2.81
C ILE A 159 -11.27 -17.98 -1.72
N ASP A 160 -11.26 -17.56 -0.46
CA ASP A 160 -11.17 -18.46 0.69
C ASP A 160 -12.38 -19.41 0.78
N ARG A 161 -13.60 -18.87 0.61
CA ARG A 161 -14.84 -19.66 0.66
C ARG A 161 -14.92 -20.74 -0.41
N TYR A 162 -14.48 -20.44 -1.63
CA TYR A 162 -14.55 -21.34 -2.79
C TYR A 162 -13.22 -22.05 -3.08
N ASN A 163 -12.22 -21.90 -2.21
CA ASN A 163 -10.88 -22.49 -2.36
C ASN A 163 -10.23 -22.18 -3.73
N LEU A 164 -10.42 -20.97 -4.27
CA LEU A 164 -9.98 -20.60 -5.64
C LEU A 164 -8.48 -20.27 -5.74
N TYR A 165 -7.68 -20.67 -4.75
CA TYR A 165 -6.25 -20.37 -4.70
C TYR A 165 -5.49 -20.91 -5.90
N TYR A 166 -5.89 -22.08 -6.42
CA TYR A 166 -5.28 -22.70 -7.60
C TYR A 166 -5.48 -21.90 -8.89
N ILE A 167 -6.47 -20.99 -8.94
CA ILE A 167 -6.67 -20.06 -10.06
C ILE A 167 -5.98 -18.74 -9.75
N PHE A 168 -6.20 -18.20 -8.55
CA PHE A 168 -5.76 -16.85 -8.20
C PHE A 168 -4.24 -16.72 -8.07
N LEU A 169 -3.55 -17.74 -7.55
CA LEU A 169 -2.10 -17.71 -7.42
C LEU A 169 -1.38 -17.69 -8.78
N PRO A 170 -1.65 -18.60 -9.73
CA PRO A 170 -1.00 -18.52 -11.04
C PRO A 170 -1.43 -17.27 -11.81
N LEU A 171 -2.70 -16.86 -11.71
CA LEU A 171 -3.16 -15.63 -12.37
C LEU A 171 -2.45 -14.39 -11.82
N SER A 172 -2.40 -14.20 -10.51
CA SER A 172 -1.71 -13.05 -9.90
C SER A 172 -0.21 -13.08 -10.15
N THR A 173 0.40 -14.26 -10.22
CA THR A 173 1.82 -14.42 -10.60
C THR A 173 2.04 -14.04 -12.06
N ALA A 174 1.20 -14.52 -12.98
CA ALA A 174 1.29 -14.15 -14.39
C ALA A 174 1.09 -12.65 -14.59
N VAL A 175 0.10 -12.06 -13.92
CA VAL A 175 -0.11 -10.61 -13.91
C VAL A 175 1.12 -9.89 -13.35
N ALA A 176 1.70 -10.33 -12.23
CA ALA A 176 2.89 -9.72 -11.66
C ALA A 176 4.14 -9.85 -12.55
N LEU A 177 4.27 -10.93 -13.33
CA LEU A 177 5.35 -11.14 -14.28
C LEU A 177 5.19 -10.29 -15.55
N ILE A 178 3.97 -10.07 -16.02
CA ILE A 178 3.70 -9.23 -17.20
C ILE A 178 3.73 -7.74 -16.81
N LEU A 179 3.22 -7.43 -15.62
CA LEU A 179 3.07 -6.10 -15.08
C LEU A 179 4.21 -5.71 -14.09
N GLY A 180 5.29 -6.46 -14.06
CA GLY A 180 6.40 -6.18 -13.16
C GLY A 180 7.18 -4.96 -13.65
N ARG A 181 7.47 -4.00 -12.75
CA ARG A 181 8.34 -2.84 -13.05
C ARG A 181 9.68 -3.26 -13.67
N ASP A 182 10.21 -4.41 -13.23
CA ASP A 182 11.51 -4.96 -13.66
C ASP A 182 11.36 -6.23 -14.54
N SER A 183 10.18 -6.51 -15.10
CA SER A 183 9.98 -7.78 -15.83
C SER A 183 10.70 -7.77 -17.18
N LEU A 184 11.53 -8.79 -17.42
CA LEU A 184 12.24 -9.06 -18.68
C LEU A 184 11.33 -9.11 -19.92
N TYR A 185 10.05 -9.50 -19.75
CA TYR A 185 9.04 -9.62 -20.81
C TYR A 185 7.93 -8.56 -20.72
N GLY A 186 8.15 -7.52 -19.91
CA GLY A 186 7.10 -6.61 -19.50
C GLY A 186 6.57 -5.72 -20.61
N LEU A 187 5.25 -5.80 -20.83
CA LEU A 187 4.45 -4.73 -21.43
C LEU A 187 4.59 -3.37 -20.69
N TYR A 188 5.31 -3.35 -19.56
CA TYR A 188 5.63 -2.18 -18.74
C TYR A 188 6.52 -1.13 -19.39
N ALA A 189 7.39 -1.48 -20.34
CA ALA A 189 8.24 -0.47 -20.98
C ALA A 189 7.41 0.67 -21.64
N PRO A 190 6.30 0.37 -22.36
CA PRO A 190 5.38 1.40 -22.85
C PRO A 190 4.22 1.72 -21.88
N ILE A 191 3.48 0.73 -21.35
CA ILE A 191 2.26 0.96 -20.56
C ILE A 191 2.59 1.44 -19.15
N GLY A 192 3.65 0.90 -18.55
CA GLY A 192 4.11 1.30 -17.22
C GLY A 192 4.62 2.73 -17.17
N LYS A 193 5.22 3.24 -18.25
CA LYS A 193 5.51 4.69 -18.36
C LYS A 193 4.22 5.49 -18.47
N LEU A 194 3.30 5.10 -19.34
CA LEU A 194 2.01 5.78 -19.51
C LEU A 194 1.16 5.86 -18.22
N ILE A 195 1.26 4.87 -17.33
CA ILE A 195 0.48 4.76 -16.07
C ILE A 195 1.27 5.18 -14.83
N PHE A 196 2.62 5.15 -14.85
CA PHE A 196 3.45 5.45 -13.66
C PHE A 196 4.53 6.55 -13.84
N VAL A 197 4.72 7.17 -15.02
CA VAL A 197 5.67 8.28 -15.28
C VAL A 197 5.02 9.38 -16.11
#